data_AF-A0A6N8JPQ9-F1
#
_entry.id   AF-A0A6N8JPQ9-F1
#
_cell.length_a   1.000
_cell.length_b   1.000
_cell.length_c   1.000
_cell.angle_alpha   90.00
_cell.angle_beta   90.00
_cell.angle_gamma   90.00
#
_symmetry.space_group_name_H-M   'P 1'
#
loop_
_entity.id
_entity.type
_entity.pdbx_description
1 polymer ?
#
loop_
_entity_poly.entity_id
_entity_poly.type
_entity_poly.pdbx_seq_one_letter_code
_entity_poly.pdbx_strand_id
1 'polypeptide(L)'
;MSQEEKSSGALRGAGEAHAGGSGAALDATGAPVGSGATAAADAGDPTAATAPRRARRKWPIVVGVVAAVLVVAGAGFWVWHEQPSFCNAVCHEPMDAYVEGYYDDPSQMAYVHQLTDTTCLQCHEPKLDEQIGEALVWVRGDFALGEDGKLATVGVRADTSMCATADCHDLGEVVAATENWGGEEGVNPHDSHQGYGLDCSSCHTAHGQSYMYCNTCHDYEVPEGWAAPVRSQAAGDAR
;
A
#
# COMPACT_ATOMS: atom_id res chain seq x y z
N MET A 1 -8.73 41.25 -32.19
CA MET A 1 -9.41 41.16 -33.50
C MET A 1 -8.86 39.91 -34.16
N SER A 2 -9.54 38.79 -34.29
CA SER A 2 -10.96 38.56 -34.55
C SER A 2 -11.42 37.25 -33.91
N GLN A 3 -12.72 37.17 -33.63
CA GLN A 3 -13.41 35.98 -33.16
C GLN A 3 -13.72 35.07 -34.36
N GLU A 4 -13.69 33.76 -34.12
CA GLU A 4 -14.50 32.80 -34.89
C GLU A 4 -15.26 31.89 -33.92
N GLU A 5 -16.57 31.90 -34.11
CA GLU A 5 -17.61 31.26 -33.33
C GLU A 5 -17.73 29.78 -33.70
N LYS A 6 -17.87 28.88 -32.71
CA LYS A 6 -18.62 27.62 -32.90
C LYS A 6 -19.50 27.30 -31.69
N SER A 7 -20.75 27.75 -31.85
CA SER A 7 -22.02 27.10 -31.55
C SER A 7 -22.23 26.40 -30.21
N SER A 8 -23.12 27.05 -29.44
CA SER A 8 -23.93 26.57 -28.33
C SER A 8 -24.62 25.22 -28.54
N GLY A 9 -24.74 24.49 -27.42
CA GLY A 9 -25.65 23.37 -27.22
C GLY A 9 -25.75 23.06 -25.73
N ALA A 10 -26.40 23.96 -24.97
CA ALA A 10 -26.66 23.80 -23.54
C ALA A 10 -27.84 22.86 -23.29
N LEU A 11 -27.65 21.85 -22.44
CA LEU A 11 -28.73 21.11 -21.80
C LEU A 11 -28.64 21.33 -20.29
N ARG A 12 -29.60 22.11 -19.78
CA ARG A 12 -29.95 22.24 -18.36
C ARG A 12 -30.77 21.03 -17.93
N GLY A 13 -30.64 20.65 -16.66
CA GLY A 13 -31.73 19.98 -15.94
C GLY A 13 -31.28 18.98 -14.89
N ALA A 14 -31.06 19.47 -13.66
CA ALA A 14 -31.05 18.64 -12.46
C ALA A 14 -32.47 18.10 -12.19
N GLY A 15 -32.54 16.86 -11.72
CA GLY A 15 -33.75 16.20 -11.25
C GLY A 15 -33.41 14.92 -10.52
N GLU A 16 -33.35 14.99 -9.19
CA GLU A 16 -33.41 13.85 -8.28
C GLU A 16 -34.69 13.03 -8.49
N ALA A 17 -34.59 11.69 -8.44
CA ALA A 17 -35.48 10.82 -7.67
C ALA A 17 -35.18 9.31 -7.85
N HIS A 18 -34.90 8.68 -6.70
CA HIS A 18 -35.44 7.41 -6.21
C HIS A 18 -35.21 6.04 -6.89
N ALA A 19 -34.68 5.16 -6.02
CA ALA A 19 -34.60 3.72 -6.07
C ALA A 19 -35.94 3.00 -6.30
N GLY A 20 -35.89 1.85 -6.99
CA GLY A 20 -37.00 0.91 -7.14
C GLY A 20 -36.55 -0.53 -6.89
N GLY A 21 -36.87 -1.04 -5.71
CA GLY A 21 -36.79 -2.45 -5.34
C GLY A 21 -38.06 -3.21 -5.71
N SER A 22 -37.92 -4.50 -6.00
CA SER A 22 -38.98 -5.45 -6.30
C SER A 22 -39.67 -5.92 -5.01
N GLY A 23 -40.97 -5.64 -4.91
CA GLY A 23 -41.79 -5.88 -3.72
C GLY A 23 -42.36 -7.30 -3.58
N ALA A 24 -42.38 -7.78 -2.35
CA ALA A 24 -43.30 -8.79 -1.84
C ALA A 24 -44.30 -8.09 -0.91
N ALA A 25 -45.60 -8.38 -1.04
CA ALA A 25 -46.66 -7.77 -0.23
C ALA A 25 -46.83 -8.48 1.12
N LEU A 26 -46.97 -7.69 2.19
CA LEU A 26 -47.24 -8.10 3.59
C LEU A 26 -48.55 -7.44 4.06
N ASP A 27 -49.26 -8.05 5.01
CA ASP A 27 -50.51 -7.51 5.56
C ASP A 27 -50.30 -6.71 6.89
N ALA A 28 -51.39 -6.11 7.37
CA ALA A 28 -51.43 -4.98 8.29
C ALA A 28 -51.00 -5.24 9.75
N THR A 29 -50.35 -6.37 10.06
CA THR A 29 -49.67 -6.56 11.36
C THR A 29 -48.24 -7.10 11.25
N GLY A 30 -47.69 -7.27 10.05
CA GLY A 30 -46.25 -7.51 9.86
C GLY A 30 -45.72 -8.88 10.28
N ALA A 31 -46.56 -9.93 10.30
CA ALA A 31 -46.11 -11.32 10.42
C ALA A 31 -46.57 -12.14 9.20
N PRO A 32 -45.74 -13.03 8.61
CA PRO A 32 -46.23 -13.91 7.55
C PRO A 32 -47.23 -14.91 8.13
N VAL A 33 -48.51 -14.73 7.77
CA VAL A 33 -49.63 -15.57 8.19
C VAL A 33 -49.56 -16.91 7.46
N GLY A 34 -49.32 -17.98 8.22
CA GLY A 34 -49.61 -19.34 7.80
C GLY A 34 -51.12 -19.60 7.87
N SER A 35 -51.67 -20.20 6.83
CA SER A 35 -52.99 -20.84 6.81
C SER A 35 -52.90 -21.98 5.81
N GLY A 36 -53.14 -23.24 6.19
CA GLY A 36 -54.39 -23.70 6.77
C GLY A 36 -55.11 -24.47 5.65
N ALA A 37 -55.08 -25.80 5.76
CA ALA A 37 -55.48 -26.73 4.72
C ALA A 37 -56.95 -26.62 4.30
N THR A 38 -57.23 -26.90 3.02
CA THR A 38 -58.47 -27.58 2.61
C THR A 38 -58.15 -28.68 1.62
N ALA A 39 -58.38 -29.92 2.07
CA ALA A 39 -58.35 -31.11 1.26
C ALA A 39 -59.59 -31.16 0.36
N ALA A 40 -59.38 -31.38 -0.93
CA ALA A 40 -60.38 -32.00 -1.81
C ALA A 40 -59.73 -33.29 -2.33
N ALA A 41 -60.34 -34.41 -1.96
CA ALA A 41 -59.94 -35.73 -2.39
C ALA A 41 -60.33 -35.92 -3.86
N ASP A 42 -59.36 -36.22 -4.72
CA ASP A 42 -59.59 -36.81 -6.03
C ASP A 42 -59.06 -38.24 -6.01
N ALA A 43 -59.95 -39.17 -6.33
CA ALA A 43 -59.69 -40.60 -6.25
C ALA A 43 -58.84 -41.04 -7.46
N GLY A 44 -57.53 -41.10 -7.25
CA GLY A 44 -56.56 -41.65 -8.21
C GLY A 44 -56.20 -43.11 -7.91
N ASP A 45 -56.42 -43.95 -8.93
CA ASP A 45 -55.94 -45.31 -9.20
C ASP A 45 -54.79 -45.87 -8.31
N PRO A 46 -54.92 -47.04 -7.64
CA PRO A 46 -53.95 -47.56 -6.67
C PRO A 46 -52.74 -48.27 -7.29
N THR A 47 -52.39 -48.03 -8.55
CA THR A 47 -51.22 -48.67 -9.20
C THR A 47 -50.32 -47.68 -9.92
N ALA A 48 -49.75 -46.72 -9.18
CA ALA A 48 -48.55 -46.01 -9.63
C ALA A 48 -47.49 -46.05 -8.51
N ALA A 49 -46.53 -46.95 -8.65
CA ALA A 49 -45.36 -47.01 -7.78
C ALA A 49 -44.62 -45.67 -7.83
N THR A 50 -44.59 -44.96 -6.71
CA THR A 50 -43.81 -43.74 -6.56
C THR A 50 -42.33 -44.11 -6.59
N ALA A 51 -41.65 -43.79 -7.69
CA ALA A 51 -40.21 -43.91 -7.78
C ALA A 51 -39.57 -43.06 -6.65
N PRO A 52 -38.59 -43.60 -5.89
CA PRO A 52 -37.96 -42.84 -4.83
C PRO A 52 -37.29 -41.61 -5.45
N ARG A 53 -37.73 -40.40 -5.07
CA ARG A 53 -37.00 -39.17 -5.39
C ARG A 53 -35.60 -39.35 -4.83
N ARG A 54 -34.60 -39.54 -5.71
CA ARG A 54 -33.20 -39.61 -5.32
C ARG A 54 -32.92 -38.36 -4.48
N ALA A 55 -32.61 -38.55 -3.20
CA ALA A 55 -32.16 -37.46 -2.36
C ALA A 55 -30.98 -36.80 -3.09
N ARG A 56 -31.17 -35.56 -3.56
CA ARG A 56 -30.10 -34.82 -4.24
C ARG A 56 -28.95 -34.73 -3.26
N ARG A 57 -27.89 -35.52 -3.49
CA ARG A 57 -26.67 -35.43 -2.68
C ARG A 57 -26.20 -33.99 -2.80
N LYS A 58 -26.18 -33.26 -1.69
CA LYS A 58 -25.72 -31.87 -1.63
C LYS A 58 -24.20 -31.76 -1.72
N TRP A 59 -23.47 -32.88 -1.67
CA TRP A 59 -22.02 -32.94 -1.73
C TRP A 59 -21.36 -32.20 -2.90
N PRO A 60 -21.80 -32.29 -4.17
CA PRO A 60 -21.24 -31.48 -5.25
C PRO A 60 -21.44 -29.97 -5.04
N ILE A 61 -22.53 -29.55 -4.39
CA ILE A 61 -22.74 -28.14 -4.02
C ILE A 61 -21.74 -27.74 -2.93
N VAL A 62 -21.55 -28.57 -1.91
CA VAL A 62 -20.57 -28.32 -0.85
C VAL A 62 -19.16 -28.23 -1.41
N VAL A 63 -18.76 -29.16 -2.28
CA VAL A 63 -17.45 -29.13 -2.95
C VAL A 63 -17.30 -27.88 -3.80
N GLY A 64 -18.33 -27.51 -4.57
CA GLY A 64 -18.32 -26.29 -5.37
C GLY A 64 -18.17 -25.02 -4.53
N VAL A 65 -18.86 -24.94 -3.39
CA VAL A 65 -18.76 -23.82 -2.44
C VAL A 65 -17.37 -23.77 -1.82
N VAL A 66 -16.83 -24.90 -1.35
CA VAL A 66 -15.48 -24.95 -0.77
C VAL A 66 -14.43 -24.51 -1.79
N ALA A 67 -14.51 -25.00 -3.03
CA ALA A 67 -13.61 -24.59 -4.10
C ALA A 67 -13.70 -23.08 -4.37
N ALA A 68 -14.92 -22.52 -4.44
CA ALA A 68 -15.12 -21.09 -4.63
C ALA A 68 -14.53 -20.26 -3.47
N VAL A 69 -14.74 -20.67 -2.22
CA VAL A 69 -14.17 -20.00 -1.04
C VAL A 69 -12.64 -20.00 -1.08
N LEU A 70 -12.02 -21.13 -1.44
CA LEU A 70 -10.56 -21.22 -1.55
C LEU A 70 -10.01 -20.29 -2.64
N VAL A 71 -10.68 -20.17 -3.78
CA VAL A 71 -10.27 -19.25 -4.85
C VAL A 71 -10.37 -17.81 -4.39
N VAL A 72 -11.48 -17.41 -3.75
CA VAL A 72 -11.65 -16.03 -3.25
C VAL A 72 -10.64 -15.72 -2.15
N ALA A 73 -10.42 -16.63 -1.21
CA ALA A 73 -9.43 -16.46 -0.15
C ALA A 73 -8.00 -16.38 -0.70
N GLY A 74 -7.66 -17.22 -1.69
CA GLY A 74 -6.36 -17.20 -2.34
C GLY A 74 -6.09 -15.89 -3.07
N ALA A 75 -7.07 -15.38 -3.81
CA ALA A 75 -6.97 -14.08 -4.47
C ALA A 75 -6.87 -12.92 -3.45
N GLY A 76 -7.67 -12.95 -2.38
CA GLY A 76 -7.61 -11.95 -1.31
C GLY A 76 -6.26 -11.96 -0.60
N PHE A 77 -5.73 -13.15 -0.28
CA PHE A 77 -4.39 -13.30 0.28
C PHE A 77 -3.31 -12.82 -0.69
N TRP A 78 -3.45 -13.11 -1.99
CA TRP A 78 -2.52 -12.63 -3.02
C TRP A 78 -2.51 -11.09 -3.13
N VAL A 79 -3.63 -10.41 -2.94
CA VAL A 79 -3.58 -8.94 -2.92
C VAL A 79 -3.02 -8.44 -1.58
N TRP A 80 -3.40 -9.07 -0.48
CA TRP A 80 -3.02 -8.63 0.86
C TRP A 80 -1.54 -8.82 1.18
N HIS A 81 -0.90 -9.90 0.71
CA HIS A 81 0.50 -10.19 1.05
C HIS A 81 1.51 -9.17 0.48
N GLU A 82 1.09 -8.34 -0.48
CA GLU A 82 1.90 -7.25 -1.04
C GLU A 82 1.69 -5.93 -0.28
N GLN A 83 0.78 -5.87 0.70
CA GLN A 83 0.42 -4.65 1.41
C GLN A 83 1.27 -4.44 2.68
N PRO A 84 1.56 -3.20 3.10
CA PRO A 84 2.30 -2.91 4.34
C PRO A 84 1.64 -3.53 5.59
N SER A 85 0.31 -3.65 5.60
CA SER A 85 -0.42 -4.30 6.71
C SER A 85 -0.11 -5.79 6.86
N PHE A 86 0.31 -6.49 5.80
CA PHE A 86 0.79 -7.88 5.90
C PHE A 86 2.10 -7.95 6.67
N CYS A 87 3.02 -7.04 6.36
CA CYS A 87 4.33 -6.97 7.01
C CYS A 87 4.18 -6.75 8.52
N ASN A 88 3.26 -5.90 8.96
CA ASN A 88 2.95 -5.73 10.38
C ASN A 88 2.19 -6.94 10.99
N ALA A 89 1.19 -7.49 10.29
CA ALA A 89 0.35 -8.55 10.87
C ALA A 89 1.03 -9.93 10.92
N VAL A 90 1.90 -10.23 9.95
CA VAL A 90 2.56 -11.53 9.81
C VAL A 90 4.00 -11.44 10.32
N CYS A 91 4.75 -10.46 9.84
CA CYS A 91 6.14 -10.24 10.23
C CYS A 91 6.29 -9.27 11.41
N HIS A 92 5.25 -9.16 12.25
CA HIS A 92 5.30 -8.48 13.55
C HIS A 92 6.63 -8.79 14.24
N GLU A 93 7.28 -7.75 14.76
CA GLU A 93 8.68 -7.76 15.22
C GLU A 93 9.65 -8.56 14.31
N PRO A 94 10.44 -7.88 13.45
CA PRO A 94 11.05 -6.56 13.65
C PRO A 94 10.38 -5.43 12.87
N MET A 95 9.25 -5.70 12.19
CA MET A 95 8.72 -4.81 11.15
C MET A 95 7.82 -3.67 11.67
N ASP A 96 7.35 -3.76 12.91
CA ASP A 96 6.32 -2.87 13.46
C ASP A 96 6.75 -1.39 13.46
N ALA A 97 7.97 -1.10 13.92
CA ALA A 97 8.50 0.27 13.95
C ALA A 97 8.64 0.89 12.54
N TYR A 98 8.87 0.05 11.51
CA TYR A 98 8.97 0.51 10.12
C TYR A 98 7.61 0.77 9.49
N VAL A 99 6.61 -0.07 9.79
CA VAL A 99 5.24 0.11 9.29
C VAL A 99 4.56 1.30 9.98
N GLU A 100 4.78 1.49 11.28
CA GLU A 100 4.31 2.68 12.00
C GLU A 100 4.94 3.95 11.41
N GLY A 101 6.26 3.97 11.24
CA GLY A 101 6.95 5.12 10.61
C GLY A 101 6.45 5.39 9.18
N TYR A 102 6.20 4.34 8.40
CA TYR A 102 5.63 4.45 7.06
C TYR A 102 4.26 5.14 7.05
N TYR A 103 3.37 4.87 8.02
CA TYR A 103 2.04 5.49 8.06
C TYR A 103 2.00 6.84 8.79
N ASP A 104 2.87 7.05 9.78
CA ASP A 104 2.65 8.08 10.80
C ASP A 104 3.82 9.07 11.01
N ASP A 105 5.00 8.84 10.42
CA ASP A 105 6.18 9.68 10.66
C ASP A 105 6.59 10.54 9.45
N PRO A 106 6.17 11.83 9.38
CA PRO A 106 6.46 12.71 8.26
C PRO A 106 7.95 13.09 8.13
N SER A 107 8.80 12.73 9.10
CA SER A 107 10.25 12.94 8.99
C SER A 107 10.95 11.89 8.11
N GLN A 108 10.26 10.81 7.77
CA GLN A 108 10.79 9.67 7.02
C GLN A 108 10.44 9.77 5.53
N MET A 109 11.38 9.41 4.66
CA MET A 109 11.09 9.35 3.22
C MET A 109 10.02 8.30 2.89
N ALA A 110 9.96 7.20 3.65
CA ALA A 110 8.95 6.16 3.47
C ALA A 110 7.52 6.69 3.67
N TYR A 111 7.30 7.62 4.61
CA TYR A 111 6.01 8.29 4.78
C TYR A 111 5.64 9.11 3.56
N VAL A 112 6.56 9.86 2.98
CA VAL A 112 6.25 10.67 1.79
C VAL A 112 5.86 9.76 0.60
N HIS A 113 6.51 8.61 0.46
CA HIS A 113 6.16 7.60 -0.55
C HIS A 113 4.83 6.90 -0.27
N GLN A 114 4.46 6.73 1.01
CA GLN A 114 3.14 6.25 1.39
C GLN A 114 2.03 7.14 0.82
N LEU A 115 2.23 8.46 0.84
CA LEU A 115 1.24 9.43 0.36
C LEU A 115 1.00 9.35 -1.15
N THR A 116 1.89 8.66 -1.88
CA THR A 116 1.78 8.39 -3.31
C THR A 116 1.53 6.91 -3.60
N ASP A 117 0.89 6.21 -2.66
CA ASP A 117 0.49 4.80 -2.75
C ASP A 117 1.68 3.83 -3.00
N THR A 118 2.90 4.22 -2.64
CA THR A 118 4.09 3.37 -2.82
C THR A 118 4.27 2.44 -1.64
N THR A 119 4.08 1.15 -1.87
CA THR A 119 4.20 0.06 -0.90
C THR A 119 5.65 -0.37 -0.63
N CYS A 120 5.87 -1.12 0.46
CA CYS A 120 7.19 -1.59 0.89
C CYS A 120 7.94 -2.36 -0.22
N LEU A 121 7.24 -3.25 -0.93
CA LEU A 121 7.85 -4.15 -1.92
C LEU A 121 8.27 -3.46 -3.21
N GLN A 122 7.82 -2.22 -3.45
CA GLN A 122 8.29 -1.42 -4.58
C GLN A 122 9.73 -0.93 -4.37
N CYS A 123 10.23 -0.90 -3.13
CA CYS A 123 11.64 -0.65 -2.82
C CYS A 123 12.37 -1.91 -2.30
N HIS A 124 11.64 -2.79 -1.60
CA HIS A 124 12.13 -4.06 -1.08
C HIS A 124 11.67 -5.23 -1.95
N GLU A 125 12.19 -5.32 -3.17
CA GLU A 125 11.85 -6.44 -4.05
C GLU A 125 12.26 -7.78 -3.40
N PRO A 126 11.32 -8.70 -3.16
CA PRO A 126 11.61 -9.92 -2.43
C PRO A 126 12.27 -10.94 -3.36
N LYS A 127 13.55 -11.24 -3.15
CA LYS A 127 14.23 -12.30 -3.92
C LYS A 127 13.97 -13.67 -3.32
N LEU A 128 13.55 -14.63 -4.15
CA LEU A 128 13.09 -15.96 -3.72
C LEU A 128 14.16 -16.77 -2.97
N ASP A 129 15.44 -16.55 -3.26
CA ASP A 129 16.58 -17.22 -2.60
C ASP A 129 16.92 -16.62 -1.23
N GLU A 130 16.68 -15.32 -1.05
CA GLU A 130 16.86 -14.62 0.23
C GLU A 130 15.73 -14.96 1.24
N GLN A 131 14.51 -15.19 0.74
CA GLN A 131 13.32 -15.51 1.54
C GLN A 131 13.44 -16.77 2.43
N ILE A 132 14.23 -17.78 2.03
CA ILE A 132 14.41 -18.99 2.85
C ILE A 132 15.23 -18.70 4.12
N GLY A 133 16.26 -17.86 3.99
CA GLY A 133 17.09 -17.45 5.12
C GLY A 133 16.32 -16.57 6.08
N GLU A 134 15.56 -15.61 5.54
CA GLU A 134 14.70 -14.71 6.32
C GLU A 134 13.60 -15.45 7.08
N ALA A 135 12.96 -16.43 6.45
CA ALA A 135 11.96 -17.27 7.11
C ALA A 135 12.55 -18.03 8.31
N LEU A 136 13.79 -18.52 8.20
CA LEU A 136 14.46 -19.22 9.30
C LEU A 136 14.89 -18.31 10.44
N VAL A 137 15.30 -17.07 10.14
CA VAL A 137 15.56 -16.01 11.13
C VAL A 137 14.25 -15.66 11.85
N TRP A 138 13.17 -15.47 11.10
CA TRP A 138 11.85 -15.13 11.62
C TRP A 138 11.28 -16.21 12.53
N VAL A 139 11.29 -17.48 12.12
CA VAL A 139 10.81 -18.59 12.96
C VAL A 139 11.61 -18.73 14.25
N ARG A 140 12.90 -18.39 14.23
CA ARG A 140 13.77 -18.46 15.41
C ARG A 140 13.72 -17.20 16.28
N GLY A 141 13.18 -16.10 15.76
CA GLY A 141 13.18 -14.80 16.43
C GLY A 141 14.58 -14.24 16.68
N ASP A 142 15.59 -14.57 15.84
CA ASP A 142 16.99 -14.17 16.07
C ASP A 142 17.35 -12.80 15.46
N PHE A 143 16.42 -11.84 15.54
CA PHE A 143 16.64 -10.47 15.07
C PHE A 143 17.52 -9.69 16.05
N ALA A 144 18.56 -9.04 15.54
CA ALA A 144 19.31 -8.06 16.30
C ALA A 144 18.61 -6.69 16.17
N LEU A 145 18.10 -6.16 17.29
CA LEU A 145 17.47 -4.85 17.35
C LEU A 145 18.37 -3.83 18.07
N GLY A 146 18.32 -2.58 17.61
CA GLY A 146 18.88 -1.42 18.29
C GLY A 146 18.00 -0.95 19.45
N GLU A 147 18.49 0.04 20.20
CA GLU A 147 17.73 0.68 21.29
C GLU A 147 16.48 1.42 20.80
N ASP A 148 16.43 1.75 19.51
CA ASP A 148 15.31 2.39 18.81
C ASP A 148 14.27 1.39 18.28
N GLY A 149 14.40 0.10 18.59
CA GLY A 149 13.49 -0.95 18.13
C GLY A 149 13.62 -1.30 16.65
N LYS A 150 14.62 -0.75 15.95
CA LYS A 150 14.90 -1.03 14.53
C LYS A 150 15.97 -2.12 14.40
N LEU A 151 16.06 -2.75 13.24
CA LEU A 151 17.11 -3.73 12.94
C LEU A 151 18.50 -3.10 13.06
N ALA A 152 19.37 -3.72 13.86
CA ALA A 152 20.72 -3.24 14.15
C ALA A 152 21.64 -3.21 12.92
N THR A 153 21.28 -3.95 11.86
CA THR A 153 21.93 -3.92 10.55
C THR A 153 20.90 -3.59 9.49
N VAL A 154 20.94 -2.36 8.96
CA VAL A 154 20.10 -1.93 7.83
C VAL A 154 20.91 -2.11 6.54
N GLY A 155 20.45 -3.00 5.67
CA GLY A 155 21.25 -3.55 4.56
C GLY A 155 20.98 -2.99 3.17
N VAL A 156 20.07 -2.04 2.99
CA VAL A 156 19.73 -1.52 1.66
C VAL A 156 20.37 -0.15 1.45
N ARG A 157 21.37 -0.09 0.56
CA ARG A 157 21.81 1.17 -0.05
C ARG A 157 20.74 1.54 -1.08
N ALA A 158 20.08 2.68 -0.89
CA ALA A 158 19.18 3.23 -1.91
C ALA A 158 20.05 3.95 -2.94
N ASP A 159 20.30 3.31 -4.07
CA ASP A 159 21.03 3.87 -5.21
C ASP A 159 20.07 4.26 -6.35
N THR A 160 20.63 4.75 -7.45
CA THR A 160 19.85 5.18 -8.62
C THR A 160 19.07 4.04 -9.25
N SER A 161 19.48 2.78 -9.13
CA SER A 161 18.74 1.65 -9.69
C SER A 161 17.45 1.37 -8.92
N MET A 162 17.41 1.69 -7.63
CA MET A 162 16.21 1.59 -6.81
C MET A 162 15.29 2.80 -7.00
N CYS A 163 15.85 4.02 -7.02
CA CYS A 163 15.05 5.25 -6.97
C CYS A 163 14.72 5.82 -8.36
N ALA A 164 15.63 5.71 -9.33
CA ALA A 164 15.53 6.35 -10.63
C ALA A 164 15.11 5.39 -11.75
N THR A 165 14.01 4.67 -11.50
CA THR A 165 13.35 3.81 -12.50
C THR A 165 12.36 4.63 -13.33
N ALA A 166 11.91 4.08 -14.46
CA ALA A 166 11.03 4.78 -15.41
C ALA A 166 9.69 5.26 -14.81
N ASP A 167 9.21 4.60 -13.76
CA ASP A 167 7.94 4.90 -13.10
C ASP A 167 8.12 5.70 -11.79
N CYS A 168 9.35 6.07 -11.43
CA CYS A 168 9.68 6.77 -10.18
C CYS A 168 10.35 8.12 -10.45
N HIS A 169 11.66 8.25 -10.22
CA HIS A 169 12.36 9.53 -10.35
C HIS A 169 13.19 9.62 -11.64
N ASP A 170 12.92 10.61 -12.50
CA ASP A 170 13.87 10.98 -13.54
C ASP A 170 14.98 11.87 -12.95
N LEU A 171 16.24 11.43 -13.04
CA LEU A 171 17.35 12.19 -12.46
C LEU A 171 17.55 13.56 -13.13
N GLY A 172 17.26 13.68 -14.43
CA GLY A 172 17.36 14.95 -15.13
C GLY A 172 16.35 15.97 -14.60
N GLU A 173 15.11 15.53 -14.38
CA GLU A 173 14.07 16.35 -13.77
C GLU A 173 14.38 16.71 -12.31
N VAL A 174 14.92 15.77 -11.53
CA VAL A 174 15.33 16.03 -10.14
C VAL A 174 16.46 17.06 -10.07
N VAL A 175 17.47 16.93 -10.93
CA VAL A 175 18.56 17.92 -11.05
C VAL A 175 18.00 19.28 -11.45
N ALA A 176 17.15 19.34 -12.47
CA ALA A 176 16.56 20.60 -12.91
C ALA A 176 15.68 21.26 -11.83
N ALA A 177 14.91 20.47 -11.08
CA ALA A 177 14.04 20.96 -10.01
C ALA A 177 14.80 21.50 -8.80
N THR A 178 16.08 21.15 -8.65
CA THR A 178 16.93 21.54 -7.53
C THR A 178 18.08 22.46 -7.94
N GLU A 179 17.99 23.04 -9.13
CA GLU A 179 18.92 24.08 -9.60
C GLU A 179 18.85 25.32 -8.70
N ASN A 180 20.01 25.90 -8.40
CA ASN A 180 20.17 27.08 -7.56
C ASN A 180 19.54 26.91 -6.18
N TRP A 181 19.82 25.77 -5.55
CA TRP A 181 19.27 25.38 -4.25
C TRP A 181 19.48 26.47 -3.20
N GLY A 182 18.44 26.74 -2.40
CA GLY A 182 18.47 27.82 -1.41
C GLY A 182 18.58 29.24 -2.00
N GLY A 183 18.44 29.39 -3.32
CA GLY A 183 18.62 30.66 -4.04
C GLY A 183 20.08 30.97 -4.39
N GLU A 184 21.00 30.03 -4.22
CA GLU A 184 22.42 30.19 -4.52
C GLU A 184 22.75 29.72 -5.94
N GLU A 185 23.22 30.63 -6.80
CA GLU A 185 23.55 30.31 -8.20
C GLU A 185 24.62 29.20 -8.30
N GLY A 186 24.31 28.14 -9.06
CA GLY A 186 25.20 27.01 -9.29
C GLY A 186 25.27 25.97 -8.17
N VAL A 187 24.50 26.13 -7.09
CA VAL A 187 24.38 25.10 -6.05
C VAL A 187 23.28 24.11 -6.42
N ASN A 188 23.63 22.83 -6.48
CA ASN A 188 22.67 21.75 -6.72
C ASN A 188 23.06 20.49 -5.92
N PRO A 189 22.23 20.00 -4.99
CA PRO A 189 22.53 18.80 -4.20
C PRO A 189 22.55 17.51 -5.05
N HIS A 190 21.91 17.51 -6.22
CA HIS A 190 21.85 16.36 -7.14
C HIS A 190 22.81 16.47 -8.32
N ASP A 191 23.51 17.61 -8.47
CA ASP A 191 24.60 17.82 -9.43
C ASP A 191 25.77 18.52 -8.74
N SER A 192 26.48 17.75 -7.91
CA SER A 192 27.55 18.27 -7.05
C SER A 192 28.94 17.76 -7.48
N HIS A 193 29.97 18.42 -6.96
CA HIS A 193 31.36 18.00 -7.19
C HIS A 193 31.72 16.64 -6.55
N GLN A 194 30.85 16.07 -5.71
CA GLN A 194 31.00 14.69 -5.21
C GLN A 194 30.63 13.66 -6.29
N GLY A 195 29.93 14.09 -7.34
CA GLY A 195 29.50 13.24 -8.45
C GLY A 195 28.72 12.02 -7.99
N TYR A 196 28.94 10.89 -8.66
CA TYR A 196 28.32 9.60 -8.33
C TYR A 196 28.91 8.90 -7.10
N GLY A 197 29.70 9.60 -6.28
CA GLY A 197 30.24 9.05 -5.03
C GLY A 197 29.22 8.96 -3.90
N LEU A 198 28.05 9.57 -4.08
CA LEU A 198 26.95 9.56 -3.13
C LEU A 198 25.75 8.82 -3.72
N ASP A 199 25.28 7.81 -3.00
CA ASP A 199 23.97 7.17 -3.27
C ASP A 199 22.84 8.05 -2.71
N CYS A 200 21.60 7.85 -3.18
CA CYS A 200 20.42 8.58 -2.71
C CYS A 200 20.27 8.50 -1.18
N SER A 201 20.53 7.31 -0.61
CA SER A 201 20.54 7.05 0.84
C SER A 201 21.58 7.83 1.65
N SER A 202 22.55 8.49 1.00
CA SER A 202 23.53 9.33 1.69
C SER A 202 22.89 10.57 2.31
N CYS A 203 21.75 11.01 1.77
CA CYS A 203 20.99 12.17 2.25
C CYS A 203 19.53 11.78 2.60
N HIS A 204 18.88 11.00 1.74
CA HIS A 204 17.48 10.59 1.87
C HIS A 204 17.36 9.32 2.71
N THR A 205 16.95 9.46 3.97
CA THR A 205 16.78 8.32 4.88
C THR A 205 15.36 7.77 4.78
N ALA A 206 15.22 6.50 4.32
CA ALA A 206 13.94 5.83 4.12
C ALA A 206 13.13 5.71 5.42
N HIS A 207 13.77 5.17 6.47
CA HIS A 207 13.13 4.85 7.75
C HIS A 207 13.72 5.66 8.89
N GLY A 208 13.85 6.97 8.70
CA GLY A 208 14.40 7.90 9.68
C GLY A 208 14.54 9.31 9.09
N GLN A 209 15.04 10.22 9.91
CA GLN A 209 15.18 11.61 9.51
C GLN A 209 16.28 11.77 8.45
N SER A 210 15.92 12.37 7.32
CA SER A 210 16.86 12.73 6.26
C SER A 210 17.75 13.92 6.67
N TYR A 211 18.90 14.10 6.02
CA TYR A 211 19.83 15.17 6.36
C TYR A 211 20.64 15.65 5.15
N MET A 212 21.04 16.92 5.19
CA MET A 212 21.83 17.52 4.10
C MET A 212 23.31 17.16 4.26
N TYR A 213 23.76 16.05 3.67
CA TYR A 213 25.15 15.57 3.80
C TYR A 213 26.20 16.66 3.51
N CYS A 214 25.94 17.52 2.52
CA CYS A 214 26.79 18.64 2.13
C CYS A 214 27.12 19.59 3.29
N ASN A 215 26.19 19.75 4.26
CA ASN A 215 26.37 20.64 5.41
C ASN A 215 27.36 20.10 6.46
N THR A 216 27.95 18.94 6.22
CA THR A 216 29.17 18.51 6.93
C THR A 216 30.33 19.49 6.66
N CYS A 217 30.37 20.09 5.47
CA CYS A 217 31.39 21.05 5.03
C CYS A 217 30.83 22.42 4.66
N HIS A 218 29.55 22.50 4.28
CA HIS A 218 28.87 23.70 3.79
C HIS A 218 27.79 24.20 4.76
N ASP A 219 27.10 25.27 4.35
CA ASP A 219 25.97 25.85 5.08
C ASP A 219 24.81 26.15 4.12
N TYR A 220 24.32 25.12 3.44
CA TYR A 220 23.19 25.24 2.51
C TYR A 220 21.85 25.15 3.25
N GLU A 221 20.81 25.70 2.62
CA GLU A 221 19.43 25.56 3.09
C GLU A 221 19.06 24.08 3.31
N VAL A 222 18.45 23.78 4.45
CA VAL A 222 18.06 22.41 4.84
C VAL A 222 16.55 22.30 4.70
N PRO A 223 16.02 21.27 3.99
CA PRO A 223 14.58 21.06 3.89
C PRO A 223 13.91 21.00 5.26
N GLU A 224 12.66 21.47 5.33
CA GLU A 224 11.87 21.34 6.55
C GLU A 224 11.78 19.88 7.00
N GLY A 225 11.92 19.64 8.31
CA GLY A 225 11.86 18.29 8.89
C GLY A 225 13.15 17.47 8.72
N TRP A 226 14.17 17.96 8.02
CA TRP A 226 15.47 17.30 7.92
C TRP A 226 16.39 17.68 9.09
N ALA A 227 17.26 16.75 9.47
CA ALA A 227 18.29 17.01 10.46
C ALA A 227 19.38 17.92 9.86
N ALA A 228 19.83 18.89 10.64
CA ALA A 228 21.10 19.55 10.37
C ALA A 228 22.23 18.58 10.77
N PRO A 229 23.17 18.22 9.89
CA PRO A 229 24.29 17.38 10.28
C PRO A 229 25.10 18.08 11.37
N VAL A 230 25.59 17.30 12.33
CA VAL A 230 26.55 17.83 13.30
C VAL A 230 27.81 18.16 12.52
N ARG A 231 28.11 19.45 12.31
CA ARG A 231 29.41 19.85 11.75
C ARG A 231 30.46 19.16 12.59
N SER A 232 31.37 18.42 11.95
CA SER A 232 32.56 17.96 12.65
C SER A 232 33.21 19.21 13.24
N GLN A 233 33.18 19.33 14.57
CA GLN A 233 33.89 20.43 15.23
C GLN A 233 35.33 20.25 14.80
N ALA A 234 35.89 21.26 14.12
CA ALA A 234 37.32 21.28 13.89
C ALA A 234 37.98 21.07 15.24
N ALA A 235 38.79 20.02 15.36
CA ALA A 235 39.59 19.77 16.55
C ALA A 235 40.56 20.95 16.74
N GLY A 236 40.10 22.02 17.39
CA GLY A 236 40.80 23.30 17.39
C GLY A 236 40.42 24.26 18.52
N ASP A 237 39.17 24.22 19.01
CA ASP A 237 38.68 25.25 19.95
C ASP A 237 38.49 24.75 21.40
N ALA A 238 39.21 23.68 21.77
CA ALA A 238 39.53 23.42 23.17
C ALA A 238 40.85 24.10 23.52
N ARG A 239 40.77 25.38 23.94
CA ARG A 239 41.84 26.06 24.68
C ARG A 239 41.27 26.75 25.91
#